data_AF-A0A3N5PYP8-F1
#
_entry.id   AF-A0A3N5PYP8-F1
#
_cell.length_a   1.000
_cell.length_b   1.000
_cell.length_c   1.000
_cell.angle_alpha   90.00
_cell.angle_beta   90.00
_cell.angle_gamma   90.00
#
_symmetry.space_group_name_H-M   'P 1'
#
loop_
_entity.id
_entity.type
_entity.pdbx_description
1 polymer ?
#
loop_
_entity_poly.entity_id
_entity_poly.type
_entity_poly.pdbx_seq_one_letter_code
_entity_poly.pdbx_strand_id
1 'polypeptide(L)'
;MALHLKIISRHRQGLGERAAMEFGHNGGTIGRSLESDWVLPDGQRYLSSRHASIDFRSGSYYIVDTSTNGVYVNESEQPVGRGNP
;
A
#
# COMPACT_ATOMS: atom_id res chain seq x y z
N MET A 1 7.35 0.59 17.35
CA MET A 1 6.08 -0.16 17.20
C MET A 1 5.82 -0.24 15.70
N ALA A 2 5.45 -1.40 15.15
CA ALA A 2 5.32 -1.55 13.71
C ALA A 2 3.88 -1.29 13.22
N LEU A 3 3.72 -0.84 11.98
CA LEU A 3 2.42 -0.69 11.33
C LEU A 3 2.01 -2.01 10.68
N HIS A 4 0.89 -2.58 11.11
CA HIS A 4 0.36 -3.82 10.55
C HIS A 4 -0.84 -3.53 9.65
N LEU A 5 -0.75 -3.90 8.38
CA LEU A 5 -1.82 -3.72 7.38
C LEU A 5 -2.37 -5.07 6.91
N LYS A 6 -3.67 -5.12 6.61
CA LYS A 6 -4.37 -6.32 6.15
C LYS A 6 -5.33 -6.02 5.00
N ILE A 7 -5.39 -6.92 4.02
CA ILE A 7 -6.40 -6.91 2.96
C ILE A 7 -7.70 -7.50 3.52
N ILE A 8 -8.73 -6.67 3.62
CA ILE A 8 -10.06 -7.07 4.11
C ILE A 8 -11.03 -7.46 2.99
N SER A 9 -10.70 -7.15 1.73
CA SER A 9 -11.55 -7.47 0.58
C SER A 9 -11.50 -8.96 0.20
N ARG A 10 -12.41 -9.40 -0.69
CA ARG A 10 -12.46 -10.77 -1.22
C ARG A 10 -11.13 -11.26 -1.83
N HIS A 11 -10.29 -10.34 -2.32
CA HIS A 11 -8.99 -10.66 -2.91
C HIS A 11 -8.04 -11.35 -1.91
N ARG A 12 -8.28 -11.22 -0.60
CA ARG A 12 -7.50 -11.92 0.43
C ARG A 12 -7.42 -13.43 0.24
N GLN A 13 -8.47 -14.06 -0.33
CA GLN A 13 -8.51 -15.52 -0.54
C GLN A 13 -7.41 -16.00 -1.48
N GLY A 14 -7.04 -15.19 -2.48
CA GLY A 14 -5.96 -15.51 -3.42
C GLY A 14 -4.56 -15.16 -2.92
N LEU A 15 -4.45 -14.42 -1.81
CA LEU A 15 -3.17 -13.92 -1.28
C LEU A 15 -2.63 -14.78 -0.14
N GLY A 16 -3.48 -15.51 0.59
CA GLY A 16 -3.07 -16.31 1.76
C GLY A 16 -2.37 -15.44 2.80
N GLU A 17 -1.22 -15.89 3.30
CA GLU A 17 -0.39 -15.14 4.27
C GLU A 17 0.05 -13.76 3.76
N ARG A 18 0.13 -13.57 2.43
CA ARG A 18 0.49 -12.27 1.82
C ARG A 18 -0.64 -11.25 1.91
N ALA A 19 -1.81 -11.63 2.44
CA ALA A 19 -2.90 -10.71 2.71
C ALA A 19 -2.62 -9.78 3.89
N ALA A 20 -1.53 -9.98 4.64
CA ALA A 20 -1.07 -9.10 5.70
C ALA A 20 0.40 -8.72 5.49
N MET A 21 0.78 -7.53 5.95
CA MET A 21 2.16 -7.06 5.93
C MET A 21 2.43 -6.17 7.13
N GLU A 22 3.63 -6.26 7.67
CA GLU A 22 4.12 -5.41 8.74
C GLU A 22 5.22 -4.48 8.22
N PHE A 23 5.05 -3.17 8.46
CA PHE A 23 6.01 -2.14 8.09
C PHE A 23 6.69 -1.59 9.35
N GLY A 24 8.01 -1.80 9.43
CA GLY A 24 8.85 -1.20 10.47
C GLY A 24 9.17 0.27 10.18
N HIS A 25 10.14 0.84 10.90
CA HIS A 25 10.56 2.24 10.72
C HIS A 25 11.25 2.52 9.38
N ASN A 26 11.67 1.47 8.65
CA ASN A 26 12.21 1.62 7.29
C ASN A 26 11.10 1.89 6.25
N GLY A 27 9.83 1.75 6.65
CA GLY A 27 8.72 1.87 5.72
C GLY A 27 8.68 0.71 4.74
N GLY A 28 8.15 0.99 3.54
CA GLY A 28 8.13 0.03 2.44
C GLY A 28 7.19 0.46 1.32
N THR A 29 7.07 -0.37 0.30
CA THR A 29 6.35 -0.09 -0.92
C THR A 29 5.23 -1.10 -1.15
N ILE A 30 4.12 -0.64 -1.71
CA ILE A 30 2.94 -1.43 -2.02
C ILE A 30 2.69 -1.31 -3.53
N GLY A 31 2.53 -2.43 -4.22
CA GLY A 31 2.31 -2.42 -5.66
C GLY A 31 2.21 -3.80 -6.28
N ARG A 32 1.94 -3.84 -7.59
CA ARG A 32 1.86 -5.11 -8.33
C ARG A 32 3.21 -5.65 -8.80
N SER A 33 4.27 -4.84 -8.75
CA SER A 33 5.62 -5.27 -9.15
C SER A 33 6.20 -6.23 -8.12
N LEU A 34 6.96 -7.22 -8.56
CA LEU A 34 7.73 -8.09 -7.66
C LEU A 34 8.83 -7.34 -6.90
N GLU A 35 9.15 -6.12 -7.33
CA GLU A 35 10.09 -5.21 -6.65
C GLU A 35 9.46 -4.45 -5.47
N SER A 36 8.14 -4.54 -5.27
CA SER A 36 7.48 -3.93 -4.10
C SER A 36 7.66 -4.79 -2.85
N ASP A 37 7.82 -4.16 -1.68
CA ASP A 37 7.94 -4.87 -0.40
C ASP A 37 6.67 -5.67 -0.10
N TRP A 38 5.50 -5.06 -0.33
CA TRP A 38 4.21 -5.73 -0.32
C TRP A 38 3.66 -5.87 -1.72
N VAL A 39 3.98 -7.00 -2.36
CA VAL A 39 3.46 -7.32 -3.70
C VAL A 39 2.02 -7.80 -3.60
N LEU A 40 1.13 -7.09 -4.29
CA LEU A 40 -0.26 -7.44 -4.49
C LEU A 40 -0.47 -7.79 -5.98
N PRO A 41 -0.44 -9.09 -6.35
CA PRO A 41 -0.63 -9.51 -7.73
C PRO A 41 -1.97 -9.02 -8.27
N ASP A 42 -1.90 -8.32 -9.39
CA ASP A 42 -3.08 -7.74 -10.01
C ASP A 42 -3.00 -7.89 -11.53
N GLY A 43 -3.59 -8.98 -12.02
CA GLY A 43 -3.67 -9.28 -13.44
C GLY A 43 -4.57 -8.32 -14.22
N GLN A 44 -5.49 -7.62 -13.54
CA GLN A 44 -6.41 -6.65 -14.14
C GLN A 44 -5.81 -5.24 -14.24
N ARG A 45 -4.65 -5.00 -13.60
CA ARG A 45 -3.85 -3.76 -13.70
C ARG A 45 -4.55 -2.50 -13.15
N TYR A 46 -5.36 -2.65 -12.12
CA TYR A 46 -5.84 -1.56 -11.27
C TYR A 46 -4.74 -0.96 -10.39
N LEU A 47 -3.77 -1.76 -9.96
CA LEU A 47 -2.62 -1.34 -9.18
C LEU A 47 -1.46 -0.92 -10.09
N SER A 48 -0.72 0.08 -9.63
CA SER A 48 0.50 0.52 -10.30
C SER A 48 1.66 -0.38 -9.87
N SER A 49 2.73 -0.46 -10.68
CA SER A 49 3.91 -1.26 -10.35
C SER A 49 4.44 -0.94 -8.94
N ARG A 50 4.53 0.37 -8.63
CA ARG A 50 4.68 0.94 -7.29
C ARG A 50 3.50 1.88 -7.08
N HIS A 51 2.53 1.48 -6.27
CA HIS A 51 1.24 2.16 -6.12
C HIS A 51 1.21 3.10 -4.92
N ALA A 52 1.78 2.67 -3.79
CA ALA A 52 1.96 3.52 -2.62
C ALA A 52 3.29 3.21 -1.92
N SER A 53 3.74 4.12 -1.05
CA SER A 53 4.75 3.79 -0.05
C SER A 53 4.28 4.15 1.36
N ILE A 54 4.77 3.38 2.32
CA ILE A 54 4.68 3.68 3.74
C ILE A 54 6.00 4.31 4.14
N ASP A 55 5.94 5.52 4.67
CA ASP A 55 7.08 6.23 5.23
C ASP A 55 6.91 6.33 6.75
N PHE A 56 8.01 6.30 7.50
CA PHE A 56 7.98 6.56 8.94
C PHE A 56 8.83 7.79 9.25
N ARG A 57 8.21 8.82 9.84
CA ARG A 57 8.85 10.09 10.15
C ARG A 57 8.37 10.60 11.50
N SER A 58 9.30 11.02 12.35
CA SER A 58 8.99 11.65 13.65
C SER A 58 8.02 10.86 14.54
N GLY A 59 8.12 9.53 14.54
CA GLY A 59 7.24 8.67 15.35
C GLY A 59 5.91 8.28 14.69
N SER A 60 5.63 8.78 13.50
CA SER A 60 4.37 8.58 12.78
C SER A 60 4.57 7.90 11.44
N TYR A 61 3.57 7.13 11.01
CA TYR A 61 3.50 6.52 9.70
C TYR A 61 2.70 7.39 8.73
N TYR A 62 3.20 7.51 7.50
CA TYR A 62 2.60 8.24 6.40
C TYR A 62 2.41 7.31 5.22
N ILE A 63 1.35 7.52 4.44
CA ILE A 63 1.13 6.82 3.18
C ILE A 63 1.29 7.82 2.04
N VAL A 64 2.19 7.51 1.11
CA VAL A 64 2.46 8.35 -0.05
C VAL A 64 1.87 7.68 -1.28
N ASP A 65 1.00 8.39 -1.98
CA ASP A 65 0.43 7.93 -3.24
C ASP A 65 1.46 8.08 -4.37
N THR A 66 1.76 7.00 -5.08
CA THR A 66 2.60 7.02 -6.29
C THR A 66 1.88 6.45 -7.51
N SER A 67 0.57 6.25 -7.38
CA SER A 67 -0.25 5.49 -8.29
C SER A 67 -0.76 6.30 -9.48
N THR A 68 -1.38 5.59 -10.42
CA THR A 68 -2.16 6.16 -11.52
C THR A 68 -3.63 6.34 -11.14
N ASN A 69 -4.18 5.40 -10.36
CA ASN A 69 -5.62 5.35 -10.05
C ASN A 69 -6.00 5.99 -8.70
N GLY A 70 -5.02 6.45 -7.93
CA GLY A 70 -5.20 7.10 -6.63
C GLY A 70 -5.16 6.15 -5.45
N VAL A 71 -4.66 6.66 -4.32
CA VAL A 71 -4.79 6.06 -2.98
C VAL A 71 -5.81 6.85 -2.17
N TYR A 72 -6.75 6.14 -1.54
CA TYR A 72 -7.83 6.71 -0.75
C TYR A 72 -7.72 6.22 0.69
N VAL A 73 -7.90 7.13 1.64
CA VAL A 73 -7.78 6.85 3.08
C VAL A 73 -9.08 7.24 3.77
N ASN A 74 -9.54 6.40 4.70
CA ASN A 74 -10.74 6.63 5.52
C ASN A 74 -11.99 7.00 4.69
N GLU A 75 -12.21 6.30 3.58
CA GLU A 75 -13.39 6.50 2.71
C GLU A 75 -13.50 7.91 2.10
N SER A 76 -12.41 8.67 2.06
CA SER A 76 -12.36 9.97 1.39
C SER A 76 -12.80 9.89 -0.07
N GLU A 77 -13.55 10.88 -0.55
CA GLU A 77 -13.93 11.01 -1.96
C GLU A 77 -12.74 11.45 -2.84
N GLN A 78 -11.75 12.10 -2.24
CA GLN A 78 -10.55 12.57 -2.92
C GLN A 78 -9.35 11.67 -2.59
N PRO A 79 -8.48 11.37 -3.56
CA PRO A 79 -7.25 10.64 -3.28
C PRO A 79 -6.28 11.51 -2.48
N VAL A 80 -5.33 10.88 -1.78
CA VAL A 80 -4.23 11.57 -1.06
C VAL A 80 -3.46 12.51 -1.99
N GLY A 81 -3.33 12.12 -3.26
CA GLY A 81 -2.68 12.91 -4.29
C GLY A 81 -1.23 12.47 -4.49
N ARG A 82 -0.86 12.31 -5.76
CA ARG A 82 0.42 11.73 -6.15
C ARG A 82 1.60 12.56 -5.65
N GLY A 83 2.49 11.93 -4.89
CA GLY A 83 3.71 12.55 -4.34
C GLY A 83 3.52 13.35 -3.06
N ASN A 84 2.30 13.41 -2.51
CA ASN A 84 2.05 14.06 -1.23
C ASN A 84 2.06 13.01 -0.10
N PRO A 85 2.91 13.17 0.93
CA PRO A 85 2.79 12.44 2.18
C PRO A 85 1.69 13.00 3.10
#